data_AF-A0A433J4U9-F1
#
_entry.id   AF-A0A433J4U9-F1
#
_cell.length_a   1.000
_cell.length_b   1.000
_cell.length_c   1.000
_cell.angle_alpha   90.00
_cell.angle_beta   90.00
_cell.angle_gamma   90.00
#
_symmetry.space_group_name_H-M   'P 1'
#
loop_
_entity.id
_entity.type
_entity.pdbx_description
1 polymer ?
#
loop_
_entity_poly.entity_id
_entity_poly.type
_entity_poly.pdbx_seq_one_letter_code
_entity_poly.pdbx_strand_id
1 'polypeptide(L)'
;MATFTEGMHAGEFLVSEANGRLSRATITVASGAGKLQAGTVLATLTAGGKHVPYDNAGTDGSETAAAILYAGVDATAADVKATGIVRLAEVAAEALVWADGLDAAGKTAGLADLAAAFVIAR
;
A
#
# COMPACT_ATOMS: atom_id res chain seq x y z
N MET A 1 -11.62 -2.50 33.04
CA MET A 1 -12.25 -1.64 32.03
C MET A 1 -11.81 -2.17 30.67
N ALA A 2 -12.73 -2.50 29.77
CA ALA A 2 -12.36 -2.97 28.43
C ALA A 2 -11.89 -1.77 27.59
N THR A 3 -10.70 -1.87 27.00
CA THR A 3 -10.18 -0.89 26.05
C THR A 3 -10.51 -1.37 24.64
N PHE A 4 -11.18 -0.54 23.85
CA PHE A 4 -11.40 -0.79 22.42
C PHE A 4 -10.43 0.08 21.64
N THR A 5 -9.65 -0.54 20.77
CA THR A 5 -8.74 0.15 19.85
C THR A 5 -9.40 0.21 18.48
N GLU A 6 -9.60 1.43 17.98
CA GLU A 6 -10.09 1.65 16.62
C GLU A 6 -8.92 1.48 15.64
N GLY A 7 -9.12 0.66 14.61
CA GLY A 7 -8.15 0.46 13.53
C GLY A 7 -8.39 1.41 12.37
N MET A 8 -7.43 1.49 11.46
CA MET A 8 -7.56 2.32 10.25
C MET A 8 -8.71 1.85 9.36
N HIS A 9 -9.53 2.80 8.92
CA HIS A 9 -10.67 2.56 8.04
C HIS A 9 -10.27 2.56 6.58
N ALA A 10 -11.16 2.04 5.74
CA ALA A 10 -10.96 2.01 4.30
C ALA A 10 -10.84 3.44 3.74
N GLY A 11 -9.73 3.72 3.05
CA GLY A 11 -9.46 5.00 2.41
C GLY A 11 -9.16 6.16 3.37
N GLU A 12 -8.96 5.92 4.66
CA GLU A 12 -8.70 6.98 5.65
C GLU A 12 -7.46 7.83 5.32
N PHE A 13 -6.46 7.23 4.68
CA PHE A 13 -5.24 7.88 4.23
C PHE A 13 -5.43 8.79 3.00
N LEU A 14 -6.59 8.74 2.34
CA LEU A 14 -6.81 9.39 1.05
C LEU A 14 -7.24 10.85 1.24
N VAL A 15 -6.42 11.77 0.74
CA VAL A 15 -6.73 13.22 0.75
C VAL A 15 -7.58 13.58 -0.46
N SER A 16 -7.20 13.09 -1.64
CA SER A 16 -8.00 13.23 -2.87
C SER A 16 -7.70 12.10 -3.85
N GLU A 17 -8.67 11.82 -4.73
CA GLU A 17 -8.50 10.91 -5.86
C GLU A 17 -9.11 11.50 -7.13
N ALA A 18 -8.65 11.02 -8.28
CA ALA A 18 -9.22 11.39 -9.56
C ALA A 18 -10.68 10.96 -9.68
N ASN A 19 -11.45 11.72 -10.48
CA ASN A 19 -12.88 11.52 -10.66
C ASN A 19 -13.27 10.05 -10.93
N GLY A 20 -14.28 9.58 -10.22
CA GLY A 20 -14.79 8.22 -10.35
C GLY A 20 -13.89 7.20 -9.65
N ARG A 21 -13.36 6.24 -10.41
CA ARG A 21 -12.53 5.14 -9.89
C ARG A 21 -11.19 5.03 -10.59
N LEU A 22 -10.75 6.10 -11.26
CA LEU A 22 -9.55 6.06 -12.09
C LEU A 22 -8.30 5.71 -11.26
N SER A 23 -8.20 6.25 -10.05
CA SER A 23 -7.09 6.01 -9.11
C SER A 23 -7.08 4.60 -8.53
N ARG A 24 -8.23 3.90 -8.56
CA ARG A 24 -8.42 2.60 -7.93
C ARG A 24 -8.23 1.47 -8.95
N ALA A 25 -7.52 0.42 -8.55
CA ALA A 25 -7.41 -0.81 -9.33
C ALA A 25 -7.68 -2.04 -8.47
N THR A 26 -8.18 -3.10 -9.10
CA THR A 26 -8.21 -4.43 -8.46
C THR A 26 -6.78 -4.97 -8.48
N ILE A 27 -6.24 -5.24 -7.30
CA ILE A 27 -4.92 -5.82 -7.10
C ILE A 27 -5.06 -7.21 -6.48
N THR A 28 -4.03 -8.03 -6.61
CA THR A 28 -3.96 -9.33 -5.92
C THR A 28 -2.82 -9.26 -4.93
N VAL A 29 -3.13 -9.32 -3.64
CA VAL A 29 -2.13 -9.42 -2.57
C VAL A 29 -1.70 -10.88 -2.44
N ALA A 30 -0.40 -11.13 -2.43
CA ALA A 30 0.16 -12.47 -2.38
C ALA A 30 -0.13 -13.17 -1.04
N SER A 31 -0.36 -14.48 -1.10
CA SER A 31 -0.39 -15.34 0.08
C SER A 31 0.89 -15.17 0.91
N GLY A 32 0.75 -15.17 2.24
CA GLY A 32 1.85 -15.01 3.18
C GLY A 32 2.17 -13.56 3.55
N ALA A 33 1.52 -12.57 2.93
CA ALA A 33 1.69 -11.16 3.28
C ALA A 33 1.07 -10.79 4.66
N GLY A 34 0.29 -11.68 5.27
CA GLY A 34 -0.30 -11.49 6.58
C GLY A 34 -1.55 -10.60 6.57
N LYS A 35 -1.83 -9.98 7.72
CA LYS A 35 -2.94 -9.04 7.91
C LYS A 35 -2.45 -7.62 7.66
N LEU A 36 -2.83 -7.06 6.52
CA LEU A 36 -2.45 -5.72 6.11
C LEU A 36 -3.53 -4.70 6.45
N GLN A 37 -3.12 -3.52 6.87
CA GLN A 37 -4.02 -2.42 7.20
C GLN A 37 -4.28 -1.53 5.97
N ALA A 38 -5.39 -0.79 5.96
CA ALA A 38 -5.57 0.28 4.99
C ALA A 38 -4.39 1.27 5.07
N GLY A 39 -3.96 1.82 3.93
CA GLY A 39 -2.78 2.69 3.88
C GLY A 39 -1.45 1.95 3.76
N THR A 40 -1.43 0.61 3.78
CA THR A 40 -0.19 -0.16 3.57
C THR A 40 0.39 0.12 2.19
N VAL A 41 1.65 0.54 2.14
CA VAL A 41 2.42 0.71 0.90
C VAL A 41 2.82 -0.66 0.37
N LEU A 42 2.45 -0.92 -0.88
CA LEU A 42 2.66 -2.19 -1.56
C LEU A 42 3.58 -2.00 -2.76
N ALA A 43 4.35 -3.03 -3.03
CA ALA A 43 5.14 -3.21 -4.23
C ALA A 43 4.57 -4.35 -5.09
N THR A 44 4.93 -4.37 -6.36
CA THR A 44 4.50 -5.43 -7.29
C THR A 44 5.65 -6.38 -7.56
N LEU A 45 5.48 -7.65 -7.21
CA LEU A 45 6.43 -8.70 -7.53
C LEU A 45 6.58 -8.84 -9.05
N THR A 46 7.82 -8.89 -9.50
CA THR A 46 8.17 -9.17 -10.90
C THR A 46 7.64 -10.54 -11.32
N ALA A 47 7.73 -11.51 -10.42
CA ALA A 47 7.13 -12.83 -10.60
C ALA A 47 5.64 -12.80 -10.27
N GLY A 48 4.80 -13.04 -11.29
CA GLY A 48 3.36 -13.24 -11.11
C GLY A 48 2.53 -11.97 -10.89
N GLY A 49 3.15 -10.79 -10.80
CA GLY A 49 2.45 -9.50 -10.72
C GLY A 49 1.59 -9.32 -9.47
N LYS A 50 1.89 -10.07 -8.41
CA LYS A 50 1.18 -9.99 -7.13
C LYS A 50 1.77 -8.88 -6.29
N HIS A 51 0.97 -8.39 -5.35
CA HIS A 51 1.36 -7.28 -4.48
C HIS A 51 1.79 -7.81 -3.12
N VAL A 52 2.87 -7.24 -2.61
CA VAL A 52 3.44 -7.53 -1.28
C VAL A 52 3.74 -6.20 -0.58
N PRO A 53 3.90 -6.18 0.75
CA PRO A 53 4.43 -5.01 1.44
C PRO A 53 5.73 -4.56 0.80
N TYR A 54 5.87 -3.25 0.60
CA TYR A 54 7.09 -2.66 0.04
C TYR A 54 8.30 -2.93 0.94
N ASP A 55 9.39 -3.38 0.33
CA ASP A 55 10.68 -3.62 0.97
C ASP A 55 11.80 -3.04 0.11
N ASN A 56 12.35 -1.89 0.51
CA ASN A 56 13.42 -1.20 -0.22
C ASN A 56 14.72 -2.03 -0.34
N ALA A 57 14.90 -3.09 0.45
CA ALA A 57 16.04 -4.00 0.34
C ALA A 57 15.76 -5.21 -0.56
N GLY A 58 14.53 -5.32 -1.08
CA GLY A 58 14.11 -6.35 -2.00
C GLY A 58 14.89 -6.36 -3.32
N THR A 59 14.79 -7.48 -4.05
CA THR A 59 15.38 -7.62 -5.40
C THR A 59 14.47 -8.40 -6.35
N ASP A 60 13.20 -8.54 -6.01
CA ASP A 60 12.21 -9.36 -6.71
C ASP A 60 11.02 -8.52 -7.23
N GLY A 61 11.14 -7.20 -7.17
CA GLY A 61 10.09 -6.22 -7.43
C GLY A 61 9.48 -5.64 -6.16
N SER A 62 9.76 -6.20 -4.98
CA SER A 62 9.32 -5.62 -3.70
C SER A 62 9.97 -4.28 -3.37
N GLU A 63 11.08 -3.95 -4.03
CA GLU A 63 11.87 -2.72 -3.86
C GLU A 63 11.31 -1.49 -4.56
N THR A 64 10.24 -1.62 -5.34
CA THR A 64 9.58 -0.48 -6.00
C THR A 64 8.15 -0.32 -5.51
N ALA A 65 7.84 0.79 -4.84
CA ALA A 65 6.48 1.03 -4.38
C ALA A 65 5.54 1.32 -5.56
N ALA A 66 4.41 0.63 -5.62
CA ALA A 66 3.53 0.64 -6.79
C ALA A 66 2.04 0.89 -6.46
N ALA A 67 1.63 0.64 -5.21
CA ALA A 67 0.25 0.80 -4.81
C ALA A 67 0.12 1.09 -3.31
N ILE A 68 -1.04 1.62 -2.91
CA ILE A 68 -1.43 1.73 -1.50
C ILE A 68 -2.73 0.95 -1.29
N LEU A 69 -2.77 0.10 -0.28
CA LEU A 69 -3.93 -0.72 0.01
C LEU A 69 -5.11 0.14 0.48
N TYR A 70 -6.24 0.11 -0.26
CA TYR A 70 -7.40 0.95 0.05
C TYR A 70 -8.12 0.52 1.33
N ALA A 71 -8.30 -0.78 1.53
CA ALA A 71 -8.96 -1.35 2.70
C ALA A 71 -8.15 -2.55 3.21
N GLY A 72 -8.11 -2.73 4.53
CA GLY A 72 -7.36 -3.82 5.15
C GLY A 72 -7.77 -5.20 4.61
N VAL A 73 -6.80 -6.10 4.52
CA VAL A 73 -6.97 -7.44 3.95
C VAL A 73 -6.16 -8.47 4.74
N ASP A 74 -6.69 -9.68 4.86
CA ASP A 74 -5.96 -10.81 5.42
C ASP A 74 -5.54 -11.76 4.30
N ALA A 75 -4.28 -11.67 3.88
CA ALA A 75 -3.66 -12.54 2.88
C ALA A 75 -2.72 -13.57 3.53
N THR A 76 -2.99 -13.99 4.77
CA THR A 76 -2.14 -14.93 5.51
C THR A 76 -2.06 -16.31 4.83
N ALA A 77 -3.19 -16.82 4.34
CA ALA A 77 -3.31 -18.22 3.89
C ALA A 77 -3.50 -18.40 2.38
N ALA A 78 -3.88 -17.35 1.66
CA ALA A 78 -4.14 -17.42 0.22
C ALA A 78 -3.94 -16.04 -0.42
N ASP A 79 -3.81 -16.03 -1.76
CA ASP A 79 -3.86 -14.78 -2.52
C ASP A 79 -5.24 -14.14 -2.37
N VAL A 80 -5.29 -12.82 -2.14
CA VAL A 80 -6.54 -12.10 -1.95
C VAL A 80 -6.66 -10.94 -2.92
N LYS A 81 -7.82 -10.83 -3.57
CA LYS A 81 -8.16 -9.66 -4.37
C LYS A 81 -8.52 -8.50 -3.45
N ALA A 82 -7.86 -7.37 -3.65
CA ALA A 82 -8.09 -6.14 -2.90
C ALA A 82 -8.22 -4.95 -3.85
N THR A 83 -8.55 -3.79 -3.30
CA THR A 83 -8.51 -2.53 -4.03
C THR A 83 -7.24 -1.77 -3.63
N GLY A 84 -6.47 -1.34 -4.61
CA GLY A 84 -5.30 -0.48 -4.41
C GLY A 84 -5.51 0.89 -5.03
N ILE A 85 -4.96 1.92 -4.40
CA ILE A 85 -4.70 3.22 -5.04
C ILE A 85 -3.39 3.09 -5.79
N VAL A 86 -3.43 3.18 -7.12
CA VAL A 86 -2.27 2.89 -7.99
C VAL A 86 -1.81 4.10 -8.80
N ARG A 87 -2.57 5.20 -8.80
CA ARG A 87 -2.27 6.40 -9.59
C ARG A 87 -3.16 7.59 -9.20
N LEU A 88 -2.75 8.79 -9.61
CA LEU A 88 -3.56 10.02 -9.63
C LEU A 88 -4.33 10.25 -8.31
N ALA A 89 -3.62 10.33 -7.20
CA ALA A 89 -4.20 10.53 -5.88
C ALA A 89 -3.27 11.37 -5.00
N GLU A 90 -3.85 12.04 -4.02
CA GLU A 90 -3.10 12.63 -2.92
C GLU A 90 -3.39 11.86 -1.64
N VAL A 91 -2.36 11.58 -0.86
CA VAL A 91 -2.45 10.75 0.35
C VAL A 91 -1.76 11.45 1.52
N ALA A 92 -2.26 11.28 2.73
CA ALA A 92 -1.65 11.82 3.93
C ALA A 92 -0.43 10.97 4.30
N ALA A 93 0.77 11.56 4.30
CA ALA A 93 2.02 10.83 4.51
C ALA A 93 2.05 10.13 5.87
N GLU A 94 1.49 10.77 6.90
CA GLU A 94 1.40 10.27 8.26
C GLU A 94 0.45 9.09 8.43
N ALA A 95 -0.49 8.90 7.49
CA ALA A 95 -1.46 7.80 7.49
C ALA A 95 -0.98 6.60 6.65
N LEU A 96 0.21 6.66 6.05
CA LEU A 96 0.78 5.52 5.34
C LEU A 96 1.39 4.50 6.30
N VAL A 97 1.08 3.24 6.05
CA VAL A 97 1.63 2.10 6.79
C VAL A 97 2.77 1.50 5.98
N TRP A 98 3.94 1.40 6.60
CA TRP A 98 5.15 0.87 5.98
C TRP A 98 5.49 -0.49 6.56
N ALA A 99 6.23 -1.30 5.82
CA ALA A 99 6.78 -2.55 6.35
C ALA A 99 7.73 -2.27 7.53
N ASP A 100 7.83 -3.23 8.45
CA ASP A 100 8.70 -3.12 9.61
C ASP A 100 10.17 -2.97 9.21
N GLY A 101 10.90 -2.13 9.95
CA GLY A 101 12.34 -1.93 9.73
C GLY A 101 12.71 -0.93 8.63
N LEU A 102 11.74 -0.34 7.93
CA LEU A 102 12.00 0.65 6.89
C LEU A 102 12.48 1.99 7.48
N ASP A 103 13.68 2.43 7.09
CA ASP A 103 14.27 3.68 7.53
C ASP A 103 13.71 4.91 6.77
N ALA A 104 14.16 6.11 7.15
CA ALA A 104 13.71 7.34 6.51
C ALA A 104 14.09 7.43 5.02
N ALA A 105 15.22 6.83 4.63
CA ALA A 105 15.67 6.81 3.24
C ALA A 105 14.78 5.90 2.39
N GLY A 106 14.45 4.71 2.89
CA GLY A 106 13.54 3.77 2.24
C GLY A 106 12.12 4.33 2.11
N LYS A 107 11.61 5.02 3.13
CA LYS A 107 10.33 5.74 3.03
C LYS A 107 10.37 6.82 1.95
N THR A 108 11.46 7.59 1.88
CA THR A 108 11.65 8.63 0.87
C THR A 108 11.70 8.04 -0.54
N ALA A 109 12.39 6.90 -0.72
CA ALA A 109 12.44 6.18 -1.98
C ALA A 109 11.04 5.68 -2.41
N GLY A 110 10.33 4.99 -1.50
CA GLY A 110 8.97 4.52 -1.80
C GLY A 110 7.99 5.66 -2.12
N LEU A 111 8.11 6.81 -1.46
CA LEU A 111 7.32 8.00 -1.81
C LEU A 111 7.68 8.55 -3.20
N ALA A 112 8.95 8.50 -3.60
CA ALA A 112 9.37 8.90 -4.93
C ALA A 112 8.83 7.96 -6.02
N ASP A 113 8.81 6.65 -5.77
CA ASP A 113 8.23 5.66 -6.68
C ASP A 113 6.72 5.91 -6.86
N LEU A 114 5.99 6.11 -5.76
CA LEU A 114 4.56 6.46 -5.78
C LEU A 114 4.30 7.78 -6.53
N ALA A 115 5.17 8.77 -6.37
CA ALA A 115 5.06 10.04 -7.07
C ALA A 115 5.22 9.89 -8.58
N ALA A 116 6.01 8.93 -9.07
CA ALA A 116 6.11 8.61 -10.49
C ALA A 116 4.79 8.10 -11.08
N ALA A 117 3.91 7.51 -10.25
CA ALA A 117 2.54 7.13 -10.62
C ALA A 117 1.50 8.24 -10.36
N PHE A 118 1.93 9.45 -9.99
CA PHE A 118 1.07 10.56 -9.55
C PHE A 118 0.28 10.24 -8.27
N VAL A 119 0.82 9.40 -7.39
CA VAL A 119 0.33 9.26 -6.01
C VAL A 119 1.22 10.13 -5.13
N ILE A 120 0.72 11.30 -4.74
CA ILE A 120 1.50 12.35 -4.08
C ILE A 120 1.20 12.36 -2.59
N ALA A 121 2.25 12.18 -1.78
CA ALA A 121 2.14 12.37 -0.33
C ALA A 121 2.03 13.86 0.02
N ARG A 122 1.15 14.18 0.96
CA ARG A 122 0.89 15.50 1.53
C ARG A 122 1.29 15.56 2.99
#